data_AF-A0A1J3ITA2-F1
#
_entry.id   AF-A0A1J3ITA2-F1
#
_cell.length_a   1.000
_cell.length_b   1.000
_cell.length_c   1.000
_cell.angle_alpha   90.00
_cell.angle_beta   90.00
_cell.angle_gamma   90.00
#
_symmetry.space_group_name_H-M   'P 1'
#
loop_
_entity.id
_entity.type
_entity.pdbx_description
1 polymer ?
#
loop_
_entity_poly.entity_id
_entity_poly.type
_entity_poly.pdbx_seq_one_letter_code
_entity_poly.pdbx_strand_id
1 'polypeptide(L)'
;MERIEEEATKMKRPNRWIWPLAALVVVFLAVAATSRIGFLFNGPISFSYLQQESAKYKGSQKHEKLKVPVPIKLWRERPPSSYSIKFESCKALIDLVEDGYYESRPFTAGGLNWTFLIYPKGINKVILNPYVSLYARIDNSSITDPKDVYAEIKFFVYNHFYKLYYYYEESEPVMLHSFKPEWGVHSYLETKFLTSPYEAFGYTFEGGKCEFGMDVFVAPPFNNWETFSYDKNVSTDFTWNISDFSTLSPDFNTSDPFSSGGRNW
;
A
#
# COMPACT_ATOMS: atom_id res chain seq x y z
N MET A 1 0.77 -54.43 -68.64
CA MET A 1 0.37 -53.50 -69.73
C MET A 1 -1.10 -53.21 -69.51
N GLU A 2 -1.39 -51.94 -69.17
CA GLU A 2 -2.67 -51.18 -69.27
C GLU A 2 -3.96 -51.83 -68.75
N ARG A 3 -4.89 -51.16 -68.06
CA ARG A 3 -5.48 -49.83 -68.27
C ARG A 3 -6.43 -49.56 -67.08
N ILE A 4 -6.22 -48.54 -66.25
CA ILE A 4 -6.97 -47.26 -66.20
C ILE A 4 -8.51 -47.43 -66.11
N GLU A 5 -9.02 -47.14 -64.91
CA GLU A 5 -10.09 -46.16 -64.57
C GLU A 5 -11.16 -45.81 -65.63
N GLU A 6 -12.44 -46.09 -65.30
CA GLU A 6 -13.55 -45.11 -65.27
C GLU A 6 -14.88 -45.83 -64.94
N GLU A 7 -15.61 -45.37 -63.93
CA GLU A 7 -17.01 -44.93 -64.13
C GLU A 7 -17.60 -44.31 -62.85
N ALA A 8 -18.14 -43.11 -63.04
CA ALA A 8 -18.87 -42.33 -62.06
C ALA A 8 -20.36 -42.71 -62.02
N THR A 9 -20.97 -42.71 -60.83
CA THR A 9 -22.43 -42.59 -60.70
C THR A 9 -22.85 -41.59 -59.61
N LYS A 10 -23.24 -40.40 -60.09
CA LYS A 10 -24.57 -39.79 -59.91
C LYS A 10 -24.99 -39.26 -58.51
N MET A 11 -24.84 -37.94 -58.37
CA MET A 11 -25.92 -36.96 -58.11
C MET A 11 -26.90 -37.16 -56.92
N LYS A 12 -26.80 -36.29 -55.89
CA LYS A 12 -27.84 -35.32 -55.43
C LYS A 12 -27.62 -34.83 -53.98
N ARG A 13 -27.48 -33.50 -53.80
CA ARG A 13 -27.89 -32.77 -52.57
C ARG A 13 -29.44 -32.82 -52.46
N PRO A 14 -30.13 -32.61 -51.31
CA PRO A 14 -29.81 -31.55 -50.33
C PRO A 14 -30.27 -31.76 -48.84
N ASN A 15 -30.06 -30.69 -48.06
CA ASN A 15 -30.79 -30.26 -46.85
C ASN A 15 -30.47 -30.86 -45.46
N ARG A 16 -29.52 -30.18 -44.81
CA ARG A 16 -29.70 -29.39 -43.57
C ARG A 16 -30.92 -29.77 -42.69
N TRP A 17 -30.64 -30.48 -41.59
CA TRP A 17 -31.49 -30.51 -40.40
C TRP A 17 -30.66 -30.17 -39.16
N ILE A 18 -31.24 -29.32 -38.34
CA ILE A 18 -30.70 -28.61 -37.18
C ILE A 18 -30.76 -29.56 -35.98
N TRP A 19 -29.66 -29.67 -35.22
CA TRP A 19 -29.63 -30.41 -33.94
C TRP A 19 -30.21 -29.53 -32.82
N PRO A 20 -31.17 -30.01 -31.99
CA PRO A 20 -31.54 -29.32 -30.77
C PRO A 20 -30.52 -29.61 -29.65
N LEU A 21 -30.12 -28.54 -28.93
CA LEU A 21 -29.11 -28.45 -27.87
C LEU A 21 -29.37 -29.27 -26.59
N ALA A 22 -30.24 -30.29 -26.61
CA ALA A 22 -30.66 -31.00 -25.41
C ALA A 22 -29.84 -32.27 -25.08
N ALA A 23 -28.94 -32.72 -25.95
CA ALA A 23 -28.25 -34.01 -25.78
C ALA A 23 -26.82 -33.92 -25.17
N LEU A 24 -26.31 -32.73 -24.87
CA LEU A 24 -24.99 -32.55 -24.24
C LEU A 24 -25.01 -32.51 -22.71
N VAL A 25 -26.19 -32.51 -22.09
CA VAL A 25 -26.34 -32.38 -20.62
C VAL A 25 -26.26 -33.74 -19.89
N VAL A 26 -26.43 -34.87 -20.60
CA VAL A 26 -26.50 -36.19 -19.93
C VAL A 26 -25.14 -36.92 -19.86
N VAL A 27 -24.13 -36.51 -20.63
CA VAL A 27 -22.78 -37.13 -20.56
C VAL A 27 -21.91 -36.56 -19.42
N PHE A 28 -22.27 -35.41 -18.85
CA PHE A 28 -21.52 -34.82 -17.73
C PHE A 28 -22.03 -35.19 -16.33
N LEU A 29 -23.11 -35.97 -16.21
CA LEU A 29 -23.65 -36.39 -14.90
C LEU A 29 -23.22 -37.80 -14.44
N ALA A 30 -22.36 -38.49 -15.18
CA ALA A 30 -21.94 -39.86 -14.85
C ALA A 30 -20.42 -40.07 -14.66
N VAL A 31 -19.65 -39.01 -14.35
CA VAL A 31 -18.25 -39.14 -13.89
C VAL A 31 -18.00 -38.30 -12.63
N ALA A 32 -18.97 -38.32 -11.70
CA ALA A 32 -18.83 -37.67 -10.38
C ALA A 32 -18.99 -38.65 -9.20
N ALA A 33 -18.97 -39.96 -9.46
CA ALA A 33 -19.09 -40.97 -8.42
C ALA A 33 -18.10 -42.11 -8.67
N THR A 34 -16.79 -41.82 -8.59
CA THR A 34 -15.69 -42.74 -8.22
C THR A 34 -14.33 -42.15 -8.65
N SER A 35 -13.80 -41.17 -7.92
CA SER A 35 -12.34 -40.98 -7.89
C SER A 35 -11.93 -40.24 -6.62
N ARG A 36 -11.26 -40.97 -5.73
CA ARG A 36 -10.49 -40.43 -4.60
C ARG A 36 -9.12 -40.00 -5.13
N ILE A 37 -9.01 -38.77 -5.61
CA ILE A 37 -7.70 -38.12 -5.82
C ILE A 37 -7.84 -36.67 -5.36
N GLY A 38 -7.10 -36.33 -4.31
CA GLY A 38 -7.07 -34.98 -3.75
C GLY A 38 -6.39 -34.02 -4.72
N PHE A 39 -7.09 -32.93 -5.04
CA PHE A 39 -6.48 -31.75 -5.64
C PHE A 39 -6.39 -30.68 -4.55
N LEU A 40 -5.16 -30.36 -4.14
CA LEU A 40 -4.85 -29.21 -3.31
C LEU A 40 -5.07 -27.94 -4.14
N PHE A 41 -6.22 -27.28 -3.96
CA PHE A 41 -6.42 -25.91 -4.41
C PHE A 41 -5.84 -24.96 -3.36
N ASN A 42 -4.61 -24.51 -3.57
CA ASN A 42 -4.11 -23.28 -2.95
C ASN A 42 -4.48 -22.10 -3.86
N GLY A 43 -5.64 -21.49 -3.61
CA GLY A 43 -5.98 -20.16 -4.10
C GLY A 43 -6.23 -19.25 -2.90
N PRO A 44 -5.75 -17.99 -2.89
CA PRO A 44 -5.97 -17.11 -1.76
C PRO A 44 -7.45 -16.73 -1.68
N ILE A 45 -7.96 -16.96 -0.48
CA ILE A 45 -9.32 -16.71 0.00
C ILE A 45 -9.73 -15.26 -0.31
N SER A 46 -10.84 -15.10 -1.02
CA SER A 46 -11.58 -13.85 -1.06
C SER A 46 -12.09 -13.54 0.35
N PHE A 47 -11.48 -12.58 1.04
CA PHE A 47 -12.05 -12.04 2.27
C PHE A 47 -13.19 -11.10 1.90
N SER A 48 -14.38 -11.67 1.92
CA SER A 48 -15.65 -10.97 1.99
C SER A 48 -15.64 -9.90 3.09
N TYR A 49 -16.01 -8.68 2.72
CA TYR A 49 -16.86 -7.75 3.49
C TYR A 49 -16.92 -8.02 5.01
N LEU A 50 -16.21 -7.22 5.80
CA LEU A 50 -16.55 -7.06 7.21
C LEU A 50 -17.73 -6.10 7.32
N GLN A 51 -18.91 -6.67 7.17
CA GLN A 51 -20.10 -6.19 7.86
C GLN A 51 -19.91 -6.49 9.34
N GLN A 52 -19.59 -5.47 10.14
CA GLN A 52 -19.72 -5.58 11.59
C GLN A 52 -20.70 -4.53 12.08
N GLU A 53 -21.95 -4.98 12.20
CA GLU A 53 -22.99 -4.35 12.99
C GLU A 53 -22.48 -4.16 14.43
N SER A 54 -22.55 -2.92 14.93
CA SER A 54 -22.33 -2.61 16.33
C SER A 54 -23.55 -3.02 17.15
N ALA A 55 -23.59 -4.27 17.62
CA ALA A 55 -24.56 -4.71 18.61
C ALA A 55 -24.15 -4.23 20.03
N LYS A 56 -25.07 -3.52 20.69
CA LYS A 56 -25.06 -3.17 22.12
C LYS A 56 -24.76 -4.41 22.98
N TYR A 57 -23.80 -4.31 23.90
CA TYR A 57 -23.74 -5.24 25.05
C TYR A 57 -23.40 -4.51 26.35
N LYS A 58 -24.25 -4.72 27.36
CA LYS A 58 -24.12 -4.27 28.74
C LYS A 58 -22.99 -5.03 29.44
N GLY A 59 -22.22 -4.33 30.27
CA GLY A 59 -20.94 -4.81 30.80
C GLY A 59 -20.99 -5.88 31.90
N SER A 60 -19.83 -6.51 32.10
CA SER A 60 -19.25 -6.84 33.40
C SER A 60 -17.74 -7.12 33.22
N GLN A 61 -16.93 -6.64 34.16
CA GLN A 61 -15.44 -6.71 34.17
C GLN A 61 -14.94 -8.15 34.47
N LYS A 62 -13.72 -8.63 34.20
CA LYS A 62 -12.35 -8.07 34.21
C LYS A 62 -11.41 -9.17 33.64
N HIS A 63 -10.43 -8.79 32.82
CA HIS A 63 -9.04 -9.30 32.75
C HIS A 63 -8.40 -8.71 31.50
N GLU A 64 -7.51 -7.76 31.74
CA GLU A 64 -6.80 -6.94 30.76
C GLU A 64 -5.78 -7.80 30.01
N LYS A 65 -6.13 -8.21 28.78
CA LYS A 65 -5.14 -8.50 27.75
C LYS A 65 -4.89 -7.19 27.02
N LEU A 66 -3.68 -6.64 27.16
CA LEU A 66 -3.15 -5.61 26.30
C LEU A 66 -3.22 -6.11 24.85
N LYS A 67 -4.31 -5.78 24.14
CA LYS A 67 -4.30 -5.74 22.69
C LYS A 67 -3.54 -4.46 22.34
N VAL A 68 -2.32 -4.61 21.85
CA VAL A 68 -1.65 -3.54 21.11
C VAL A 68 -2.65 -3.06 20.05
N PRO A 69 -3.03 -1.78 20.04
CA PRO A 69 -3.88 -1.29 18.97
C PRO A 69 -2.98 -1.19 17.75
N VAL A 70 -3.04 -2.17 16.83
CA VAL A 70 -2.67 -1.90 15.44
C VAL A 70 -3.78 -0.98 14.94
N PRO A 71 -3.54 0.33 14.74
CA PRO A 71 -4.56 1.16 14.14
C PRO A 71 -4.54 0.78 12.66
N ILE A 72 -5.43 -0.13 12.24
CA ILE A 72 -5.85 -0.21 10.84
C ILE A 72 -6.69 1.04 10.59
N LYS A 73 -6.05 2.21 10.61
CA LYS A 73 -6.70 3.45 10.24
C LYS A 73 -6.44 3.64 8.75
N LEU A 74 -7.13 2.87 7.91
CA LEU A 74 -7.06 2.91 6.44
C LEU A 74 -7.54 4.25 5.84
N TRP A 75 -7.97 5.20 6.68
CA TRP A 75 -8.62 6.43 6.27
C TRP A 75 -7.90 7.66 6.80
N ARG A 76 -7.72 8.65 5.93
CA ARG A 76 -7.09 9.94 6.23
C ARG A 76 -7.96 11.08 5.73
N GLU A 77 -8.24 12.06 6.58
CA GLU A 77 -8.99 13.27 6.20
C GLU A 77 -8.15 14.22 5.33
N ARG A 78 -6.88 14.41 5.71
CA ARG A 78 -5.97 15.30 5.00
C ARG A 78 -5.56 14.69 3.65
N PRO A 79 -5.47 15.50 2.59
CA PRO A 79 -4.93 15.04 1.32
C PRO A 79 -3.48 14.54 1.45
N PRO A 80 -2.98 13.78 0.46
CA PRO A 80 -1.56 13.53 0.30
C PRO A 80 -0.77 14.83 0.33
N SER A 81 0.34 14.82 1.05
CA SER A 81 1.30 15.90 1.18
C SER A 81 2.30 15.96 0.02
N SER A 82 2.74 14.82 -0.54
CA SER A 82 3.82 14.82 -1.55
C SER A 82 3.29 15.02 -2.97
N TYR A 83 2.27 14.26 -3.38
CA TYR A 83 1.70 14.38 -4.72
C TYR A 83 0.25 13.89 -4.77
N SER A 84 -0.59 14.59 -5.54
CA SER A 84 -1.95 14.16 -5.87
C SER A 84 -2.21 14.37 -7.35
N ILE A 85 -2.98 13.46 -7.95
CA ILE A 85 -3.45 13.57 -9.32
C ILE A 85 -4.95 13.30 -9.39
N LYS A 86 -5.65 14.26 -10.01
CA LYS A 86 -7.06 14.16 -10.32
C LYS A 86 -7.25 13.88 -11.81
N PHE A 87 -8.04 12.86 -12.12
CA PHE A 87 -8.48 12.54 -13.46
C PHE A 87 -9.88 13.10 -13.69
N GLU A 88 -10.08 13.77 -14.82
CA GLU A 88 -11.41 14.25 -15.22
C GLU A 88 -12.36 13.10 -15.57
N SER A 89 -11.81 11.92 -15.92
CA SER A 89 -12.58 10.71 -16.16
C SER A 89 -11.77 9.46 -15.84
N CYS A 90 -12.17 8.72 -14.81
CA CYS A 90 -11.59 7.41 -14.49
C CYS A 90 -11.88 6.38 -15.57
N LYS A 91 -13.06 6.50 -16.20
CA LYS A 91 -13.40 5.68 -17.34
C LYS A 91 -12.39 5.90 -18.47
N ALA A 92 -12.08 7.15 -18.81
CA ALA A 92 -11.05 7.44 -19.81
C ALA A 92 -9.67 6.93 -19.37
N LEU A 93 -9.30 7.05 -18.09
CA LEU A 93 -8.07 6.45 -17.57
C LEU A 93 -8.01 4.94 -17.83
N ILE A 94 -9.10 4.22 -17.55
CA ILE A 94 -9.18 2.77 -17.72
C ILE A 94 -9.22 2.37 -19.19
N ASP A 95 -9.99 3.09 -20.00
CA ASP A 95 -10.20 2.77 -21.42
C ASP A 95 -8.94 3.10 -22.25
N LEU A 96 -8.29 4.25 -22.00
CA LEU A 96 -7.13 4.71 -22.78
C LEU A 96 -5.81 4.08 -22.33
N VAL A 97 -5.67 3.71 -21.06
CA VAL A 97 -4.53 2.93 -20.58
C VAL A 97 -4.87 1.45 -20.79
N GLU A 98 -4.84 1.05 -22.06
CA GLU A 98 -5.19 -0.31 -22.46
C GLU A 98 -4.12 -1.32 -22.05
N ASP A 99 -2.86 -0.98 -22.31
CA ASP A 99 -1.69 -1.78 -21.99
C ASP A 99 -0.65 -0.97 -21.20
N GLY A 100 -0.55 -1.23 -19.90
CA GLY A 100 0.50 -0.67 -19.05
C GLY A 100 -0.04 0.22 -17.94
N TYR A 101 0.51 1.43 -17.85
CA TYR A 101 0.27 2.36 -16.75
C TYR A 101 0.16 3.80 -17.24
N TYR A 102 -0.56 4.60 -16.47
CA TYR A 102 -0.41 6.04 -16.48
C TYR A 102 0.85 6.40 -15.69
N GLU A 103 1.67 7.30 -16.25
CA GLU A 103 2.87 7.85 -15.62
C GLU A 103 2.66 9.33 -15.31
N SER A 104 2.86 9.72 -14.05
CA SER A 104 2.75 11.12 -13.64
C SER A 104 3.90 11.97 -14.19
N ARG A 105 3.77 13.30 -14.08
CA ARG A 105 4.96 14.16 -14.16
C ARG A 105 5.89 13.86 -12.98
N PRO A 106 7.21 14.00 -13.15
CA PRO A 106 8.14 13.91 -12.04
C PRO A 106 7.85 14.97 -10.98
N PHE A 107 8.06 14.62 -9.72
CA PHE A 107 7.93 15.53 -8.59
C PHE A 107 8.99 15.23 -7.52
N THR A 108 9.31 16.23 -6.69
CA THR A 108 10.37 16.09 -5.69
C THR A 108 9.80 15.86 -4.31
N ALA A 109 10.31 14.84 -3.60
CA ALA A 109 9.97 14.53 -2.22
C ALA A 109 11.20 13.96 -1.50
N GLY A 110 11.44 14.40 -0.26
CA GLY A 110 12.64 14.00 0.49
C GLY A 110 13.97 14.33 -0.19
N GLY A 111 13.99 15.36 -1.06
CA GLY A 111 15.18 15.76 -1.83
C GLY A 111 15.48 14.88 -3.05
N LEU A 112 14.61 13.93 -3.39
CA LEU A 112 14.77 13.01 -4.53
C LEU A 112 13.60 13.18 -5.51
N ASN A 113 13.81 12.84 -6.78
CA ASN A 113 12.77 12.91 -7.79
C ASN A 113 12.03 11.56 -7.91
N TRP A 114 10.71 11.65 -7.96
CA TRP A 114 9.78 10.52 -7.97
C TRP A 114 8.80 10.64 -9.12
N THR A 115 8.31 9.50 -9.57
CA THR A 115 7.21 9.38 -10.52
C THR A 115 6.17 8.41 -9.97
N PHE A 116 4.90 8.76 -10.11
CA PHE A 116 3.77 7.94 -9.66
C PHE A 116 3.18 7.17 -10.85
N LEU A 117 3.18 5.83 -10.75
CA LEU A 117 2.67 4.93 -11.77
C LEU A 117 1.33 4.32 -11.33
N ILE A 118 0.33 4.38 -12.20
CA ILE A 118 -1.01 3.87 -11.92
C ILE A 118 -1.36 2.86 -13.03
N TYR A 119 -1.56 1.60 -12.65
CA TYR A 119 -1.99 0.53 -13.54
C TYR A 119 -3.49 0.30 -13.33
N PRO A 120 -4.38 0.97 -14.09
CA PRO A 120 -5.80 0.94 -13.79
C PRO A 120 -6.46 -0.43 -14.01
N LYS A 121 -5.90 -1.27 -14.88
CA LYS A 121 -6.32 -2.66 -15.11
C LYS A 121 -5.39 -3.70 -14.45
N GLY A 122 -4.48 -3.23 -13.60
CA GLY A 122 -3.45 -4.04 -12.97
C GLY A 122 -2.34 -4.48 -13.91
N ILE A 123 -1.29 -5.07 -13.34
CA ILE A 123 -0.13 -5.58 -14.10
C ILE A 123 -0.45 -6.94 -14.75
N ASN A 124 -1.26 -7.77 -14.09
CA ASN A 124 -1.56 -9.13 -14.53
C ASN A 124 -2.84 -9.18 -15.37
N LYS A 125 -2.69 -9.40 -16.68
CA LYS A 125 -3.80 -9.36 -17.66
C LYS A 125 -4.72 -10.59 -17.67
N VAL A 126 -4.37 -11.65 -16.94
CA VAL A 126 -5.11 -12.93 -16.96
C VAL A 126 -6.22 -12.99 -15.89
N ILE A 127 -6.37 -11.93 -15.09
CA ILE A 127 -7.27 -11.92 -13.95
C ILE A 127 -8.66 -11.45 -14.39
N LEU A 128 -9.68 -12.25 -14.08
CA LEU A 128 -11.10 -11.95 -14.37
C LEU A 128 -11.58 -10.65 -13.71
N ASN A 129 -11.08 -10.38 -12.50
CA ASN A 129 -11.36 -9.16 -11.72
C ASN A 129 -10.05 -8.41 -11.48
N PRO A 130 -9.67 -7.46 -12.36
CA PRO A 130 -8.43 -6.75 -12.22
C PRO A 130 -8.46 -5.81 -11.01
N TYR A 131 -7.29 -5.61 -10.40
CA TYR A 131 -7.08 -4.60 -9.37
C TYR A 131 -6.22 -3.48 -9.94
N VAL A 132 -6.51 -2.24 -9.54
CA VAL A 132 -5.62 -1.11 -9.73
C VAL A 132 -4.33 -1.41 -8.97
N SER A 133 -3.20 -1.27 -9.64
CA SER A 133 -1.88 -1.35 -9.02
C SER A 133 -1.24 0.04 -8.98
N LEU A 134 -0.56 0.37 -7.88
CA LEU A 134 0.04 1.68 -7.64
C LEU A 134 1.52 1.53 -7.32
N TYR A 135 2.39 2.27 -7.99
CA TYR A 135 3.84 2.19 -7.81
C TYR A 135 4.49 3.56 -7.72
N ALA A 136 5.48 3.67 -6.85
CA ALA A 136 6.42 4.77 -6.80
C ALA A 136 7.68 4.35 -7.56
N ARG A 137 8.17 5.21 -8.44
CA ARG A 137 9.46 5.08 -9.10
C ARG A 137 10.36 6.24 -8.66
N ILE A 138 11.52 5.94 -8.09
CA ILE A 138 12.57 6.96 -7.89
C ILE A 138 13.37 7.10 -9.20
N ASP A 139 13.70 8.33 -9.57
CA ASP A 139 14.56 8.57 -10.73
C ASP A 139 15.98 8.08 -10.44
N ASN A 140 16.53 7.27 -11.35
CA ASN A 140 17.91 6.79 -11.27
C ASN A 140 18.92 7.94 -11.19
N SER A 141 18.63 9.11 -11.76
CA SER A 141 19.48 10.30 -11.63
C SER A 141 19.60 10.80 -10.18
N SER A 142 18.59 10.49 -9.34
CA SER A 142 18.56 10.84 -7.92
C SER A 142 19.27 9.81 -7.04
N ILE A 143 19.57 8.61 -7.57
CA ILE A 143 20.30 7.55 -6.86
C ILE A 143 21.76 7.59 -7.26
N THR A 144 22.62 8.12 -6.40
CA THR A 144 24.07 7.95 -6.55
C THR A 144 24.46 6.56 -6.08
N ASP A 145 24.75 5.64 -7.01
CA ASP A 145 25.34 4.32 -6.71
C ASP A 145 26.65 4.51 -5.90
N PRO A 146 26.82 3.92 -4.70
CA PRO A 146 26.14 2.76 -4.08
C PRO A 146 25.15 3.09 -2.94
N LYS A 147 24.36 4.16 -3.04
CA LYS A 147 23.47 4.59 -1.95
C LYS A 147 22.09 3.95 -2.05
N ASP A 148 21.75 3.11 -1.07
CA ASP A 148 20.38 2.66 -0.82
C ASP A 148 19.53 3.82 -0.27
N VAL A 149 18.29 3.94 -0.76
CA VAL A 149 17.30 4.91 -0.29
C VAL A 149 16.22 4.17 0.48
N TYR A 150 16.05 4.51 1.75
CA TYR A 150 14.94 4.03 2.57
C TYR A 150 13.81 5.06 2.56
N ALA A 151 12.61 4.65 2.16
CA ALA A 151 11.47 5.54 2.06
C ALA A 151 10.19 4.92 2.66
N GLU A 152 9.45 5.70 3.43
CA GLU A 152 8.07 5.40 3.80
C GLU A 152 7.15 5.93 2.70
N ILE A 153 6.34 5.05 2.11
CA ILE A 153 5.49 5.37 0.96
C ILE A 153 4.03 5.06 1.28
N LYS A 154 3.17 6.06 1.16
CA LYS A 154 1.71 5.92 1.31
C LYS A 154 1.04 6.14 -0.03
N PHE A 155 0.19 5.21 -0.43
CA PHE A 155 -0.66 5.37 -1.60
C PHE A 155 -2.10 5.69 -1.20
N PHE A 156 -2.71 6.64 -1.90
CA PHE A 156 -4.04 7.16 -1.59
C PHE A 156 -4.99 7.03 -2.78
N VAL A 157 -6.27 6.79 -2.48
CA VAL A 157 -7.39 7.04 -3.39
C VAL A 157 -8.48 7.80 -2.62
N TYR A 158 -9.01 8.86 -3.23
CA TYR A 158 -10.05 9.64 -2.60
C TYR A 158 -11.40 8.91 -2.65
N ASN A 159 -12.08 8.86 -1.51
CA ASN A 159 -13.45 8.41 -1.41
C ASN A 159 -14.37 9.61 -1.10
N HIS A 160 -15.17 10.02 -2.08
CA HIS A 160 -16.03 11.20 -1.99
C HIS A 160 -17.23 10.99 -1.06
N PHE A 161 -17.69 9.75 -0.87
CA PHE A 161 -18.80 9.44 0.03
C PHE A 161 -18.37 9.75 1.47
N TYR A 162 -17.24 9.18 1.89
CA TYR A 162 -16.70 9.42 3.24
C TYR A 162 -16.00 10.76 3.37
N LYS A 163 -15.62 11.38 2.24
CA LYS A 163 -14.75 12.57 2.17
C LYS A 163 -13.39 12.31 2.81
N LEU A 164 -12.90 11.09 2.65
CA LEU A 164 -11.65 10.58 3.22
C LEU A 164 -10.82 9.94 2.12
N TYR A 165 -9.51 9.93 2.30
CA TYR A 165 -8.59 9.16 1.49
C TYR A 165 -8.45 7.76 2.10
N TYR A 166 -8.80 6.75 1.32
CA TYR A 166 -8.34 5.39 1.59
C TYR A 166 -6.85 5.34 1.33
N TYR A 167 -6.06 4.73 2.21
CA TYR A 167 -4.63 4.62 2.01
C TYR A 167 -4.04 3.28 2.43
N TYR A 168 -2.91 2.97 1.79
CA TYR A 168 -2.05 1.83 2.12
C TYR A 168 -0.64 2.33 2.38
N GLU A 169 0.02 1.73 3.36
CA GLU A 169 1.41 1.95 3.75
C GLU A 169 1.97 0.63 4.29
N GLU A 170 3.27 0.40 4.11
CA GLU A 170 3.99 -0.66 4.82
C GLU A 170 4.32 -0.24 6.26
N SER A 171 4.57 -1.22 7.13
CA SER A 171 5.00 -0.91 8.50
C SER A 171 6.44 -0.39 8.59
N GLU A 172 7.28 -0.74 7.61
CA GLU A 172 8.70 -0.41 7.58
C GLU A 172 9.05 0.36 6.30
N PRO A 173 10.07 1.24 6.34
CA PRO A 173 10.57 1.90 5.15
C PRO A 173 11.02 0.89 4.09
N VAL A 174 10.67 1.15 2.83
CA VAL A 174 11.07 0.33 1.70
C VAL A 174 12.45 0.75 1.20
N MET A 175 13.28 -0.25 0.87
CA MET A 175 14.62 -0.03 0.32
C MET A 175 14.57 0.02 -1.21
N LEU A 176 15.04 1.11 -1.79
CA LEU A 176 15.12 1.39 -3.22
C LEU A 176 16.57 1.66 -3.60
N HIS A 177 16.99 1.16 -4.76
CA HIS A 177 18.33 1.38 -5.31
C HIS A 177 18.29 1.33 -6.84
N SER A 178 19.39 1.66 -7.51
CA SER A 178 19.46 1.83 -8.98
C SER A 178 18.95 0.62 -9.78
N PHE A 179 19.20 -0.59 -9.29
CA PHE A 179 18.71 -1.84 -9.90
C PHE A 179 17.26 -2.20 -9.54
N LYS A 180 16.67 -1.59 -8.51
CA LYS A 180 15.27 -1.77 -8.08
C LYS A 180 14.68 -0.41 -7.67
N PRO A 181 14.44 0.49 -8.64
CA PRO A 181 14.01 1.85 -8.38
C PRO A 181 12.49 1.98 -8.17
N GLU A 182 11.77 0.85 -8.13
CA GLU A 182 10.31 0.83 -8.03
C GLU A 182 9.82 0.01 -6.83
N TRP A 183 8.81 0.53 -6.15
CA TRP A 183 8.06 -0.18 -5.14
C TRP A 183 6.57 0.17 -5.22
N GLY A 184 5.70 -0.79 -4.98
CA GLY A 184 4.27 -0.58 -5.13
C GLY A 184 3.39 -1.74 -4.67
N VAL A 185 2.09 -1.52 -4.80
CA VAL A 185 1.03 -2.43 -4.37
C VAL A 185 0.35 -3.01 -5.60
N HIS A 186 0.41 -4.34 -5.74
CA HIS A 186 -0.16 -5.02 -6.89
C HIS A 186 -1.70 -4.99 -6.91
N SER A 187 -2.35 -5.17 -5.76
CA SER A 187 -3.80 -5.29 -5.65
C SER A 187 -4.38 -4.25 -4.70
N TYR A 188 -4.28 -2.97 -5.07
CA TYR A 188 -4.64 -1.85 -4.18
C TYR A 188 -6.16 -1.63 -4.08
N LEU A 189 -6.86 -1.53 -5.23
CA LEU A 189 -8.30 -1.27 -5.30
C LEU A 189 -8.90 -2.09 -6.43
N GLU A 190 -10.04 -2.75 -6.22
CA GLU A 190 -10.71 -3.44 -7.33
C GLU A 190 -11.09 -2.44 -8.43
N THR A 191 -10.69 -2.72 -9.67
CA THR A 191 -10.92 -1.82 -10.82
C THR A 191 -12.40 -1.52 -11.01
N LYS A 192 -13.28 -2.47 -10.67
CA LYS A 192 -14.74 -2.32 -10.73
C LYS A 192 -15.25 -1.13 -9.91
N PHE A 193 -14.55 -0.72 -8.85
CA PHE A 193 -14.95 0.43 -8.05
C PHE A 193 -14.77 1.77 -8.76
N LEU A 194 -13.97 1.80 -9.84
CA LEU A 194 -13.76 2.98 -10.68
C LEU A 194 -14.62 2.99 -11.95
N THR A 195 -15.15 1.82 -12.36
CA THR A 195 -16.02 1.69 -13.54
C THR A 195 -17.49 1.51 -13.21
N SER A 196 -17.80 1.14 -11.97
CA SER A 196 -19.16 0.83 -11.56
C SER A 196 -20.04 2.07 -11.70
N PRO A 197 -21.21 1.96 -12.36
CA PRO A 197 -22.21 3.03 -12.38
C PRO A 197 -22.85 3.24 -11.00
N TYR A 198 -22.60 2.34 -10.04
CA TYR A 198 -23.00 2.55 -8.65
C TYR A 198 -22.03 3.51 -7.96
N GLU A 199 -22.45 4.77 -7.85
CA GLU A 199 -21.80 5.80 -7.03
C GLU A 199 -21.62 5.38 -5.56
N ALA A 200 -22.34 4.36 -5.11
CA ALA A 200 -22.33 3.82 -3.75
C ALA A 200 -20.92 3.40 -3.23
N PHE A 201 -19.94 3.15 -4.11
CA PHE A 201 -18.57 2.83 -3.68
C PHE A 201 -17.74 4.06 -3.31
N GLY A 202 -18.10 5.25 -3.78
CA GLY A 202 -17.45 6.49 -3.37
C GLY A 202 -16.15 6.85 -4.10
N TYR A 203 -15.64 6.05 -5.03
CA TYR A 203 -14.31 6.31 -5.65
C TYR A 203 -14.34 7.13 -6.94
N THR A 204 -15.53 7.43 -7.47
CA THR A 204 -15.73 8.33 -8.61
C THR A 204 -16.72 9.43 -8.24
N PHE A 205 -16.50 10.67 -8.67
CA PHE A 205 -17.34 11.82 -8.30
C PHE A 205 -17.47 12.81 -9.46
N GLU A 206 -18.34 13.82 -9.33
CA GLU A 206 -18.49 14.91 -10.33
C GLU A 206 -18.62 14.39 -11.78
N GLY A 207 -19.43 13.34 -11.99
CA GLY A 207 -19.65 12.77 -13.33
C GLY A 207 -18.53 11.86 -13.84
N GLY A 208 -17.66 11.35 -12.97
CA GLY A 208 -16.71 10.29 -13.29
C GLY A 208 -15.24 10.59 -12.99
N LYS A 209 -14.93 11.66 -12.25
CA LYS A 209 -13.59 12.01 -11.79
C LYS A 209 -13.11 11.07 -10.68
N CYS A 210 -11.81 10.86 -10.57
CA CYS A 210 -11.16 10.20 -9.43
C CYS A 210 -9.88 10.91 -9.10
N GLU A 211 -9.41 10.69 -7.88
CA GLU A 211 -8.18 11.26 -7.38
C GLU A 211 -7.35 10.18 -6.69
N PHE A 212 -6.08 10.12 -7.09
CA PHE A 212 -5.06 9.26 -6.50
C PHE A 212 -3.95 10.12 -5.94
N GLY A 213 -3.24 9.62 -4.94
CA GLY A 213 -2.12 10.33 -4.37
C GLY A 213 -1.04 9.45 -3.80
N MET A 214 0.07 10.09 -3.49
CA MET A 214 1.24 9.45 -2.93
C MET A 214 1.89 10.39 -1.90
N ASP A 215 2.24 9.85 -0.73
CA ASP A 215 3.21 10.48 0.17
C ASP A 215 4.50 9.69 0.13
N VAL A 216 5.61 10.43 0.13
CA VAL A 216 6.95 9.87 0.23
C VAL A 216 7.70 10.60 1.32
N PHE A 217 8.18 9.85 2.31
CA PHE A 217 9.10 10.33 3.32
C PHE A 217 10.40 9.53 3.22
N VAL A 218 11.50 10.22 2.89
CA VAL A 218 12.82 9.59 2.80
C VAL A 218 13.44 9.57 4.19
N ALA A 219 13.68 8.38 4.72
CA ALA A 219 14.30 8.23 6.03
C ALA A 219 15.77 8.69 5.96
N PRO A 220 16.20 9.60 6.87
CA PRO A 220 17.61 9.96 6.93
C PRO A 220 18.45 8.74 7.37
N PRO A 221 19.70 8.63 6.91
CA PRO A 221 20.58 7.58 7.40
C PRO A 221 20.76 7.73 8.90
N PHE A 222 20.79 6.61 9.61
CA PHE A 222 21.07 6.60 11.04
C PHE A 222 22.47 7.17 11.29
N ASN A 223 22.53 8.35 11.91
CA ASN A 223 23.79 9.07 12.13
C ASN A 223 23.86 9.80 13.48
N ASN A 224 22.77 9.83 14.24
CA ASN A 224 22.68 10.53 15.51
C ASN A 224 22.27 9.54 16.60
N TRP A 225 23.13 9.35 17.59
CA TRP A 225 22.89 8.50 18.74
C TRP A 225 23.67 9.04 19.94
N GLU A 226 23.18 8.75 21.14
CA GLU A 226 23.88 9.07 22.38
C GLU A 226 24.14 7.79 23.19
N THR A 227 25.28 7.75 23.87
CA THR A 227 25.51 6.79 24.95
C THR A 227 25.31 7.50 26.27
N PHE A 228 24.35 7.05 27.06
CA PHE A 228 24.20 7.47 28.43
C PHE A 228 24.89 6.47 29.36
N SER A 229 25.87 6.92 30.14
CA SER A 229 26.50 6.15 31.21
C SER A 229 26.37 6.88 32.55
N TYR A 230 26.04 6.14 33.61
CA TYR A 230 26.18 6.63 34.98
C TYR A 230 27.66 6.59 35.35
N ASP A 231 28.29 7.75 35.46
CA ASP A 231 29.63 7.86 36.06
C ASP A 231 29.53 7.48 37.54
N LYS A 232 30.06 6.31 37.90
CA LYS A 232 30.14 5.85 39.30
C LYS A 232 31.06 6.72 40.16
N ASN A 233 31.91 7.54 39.54
CA ASN A 233 32.95 8.34 40.17
C ASN A 233 32.84 9.85 39.84
N VAL A 234 31.63 10.39 39.65
CA VAL A 234 31.50 11.85 39.77
C VAL A 234 31.68 12.16 41.25
N SER A 235 32.82 12.78 41.61
CA SER A 235 32.96 13.43 42.91
C SER A 235 31.94 14.59 42.94
N THR A 236 30.73 14.31 43.40
CA THR A 236 29.66 15.28 43.58
C THR A 236 29.90 16.21 44.76
N ASP A 237 30.92 15.91 45.56
CA ASP A 237 31.12 16.53 46.85
C ASP A 237 31.91 17.83 46.67
N PHE A 238 31.19 18.95 46.56
CA PHE A 238 31.76 20.28 46.70
C PHE A 238 31.67 20.71 48.16
N THR A 239 32.82 20.95 48.79
CA THR A 239 32.88 21.49 50.16
C THR A 239 33.13 22.99 50.08
N TRP A 240 32.10 23.78 50.42
CA TRP A 240 32.24 25.22 50.60
C TRP A 240 32.64 25.52 52.05
N ASN A 241 33.86 26.03 52.25
CA ASN A 241 34.32 26.42 53.57
C ASN A 241 34.03 27.91 53.78
N ILE A 242 33.20 28.23 54.78
CA ILE A 242 32.80 29.61 55.09
C ILE A 242 33.64 30.10 56.26
N SER A 243 34.60 30.99 55.99
CA SER A 243 35.35 31.69 57.03
C SER A 243 34.57 32.89 57.57
N ASP A 244 34.88 33.31 58.80
CA ASP A 244 34.41 34.57 59.39
C ASP A 244 32.88 34.75 59.42
N PHE A 245 32.15 33.68 59.73
CA PHE A 245 30.67 33.63 59.77
C PHE A 245 30.02 34.79 60.53
N SER A 246 30.66 35.29 61.58
CA SER A 246 30.20 36.42 62.40
C SER A 246 30.24 37.78 61.69
N THR A 247 30.86 37.87 60.51
CA THR A 247 31.01 39.11 59.73
C THR A 247 30.21 39.09 58.42
N LEU A 248 29.54 37.99 58.10
CA LEU A 248 28.81 37.84 56.84
C LEU A 248 27.49 38.59 56.83
N SER A 249 27.11 39.06 55.64
CA SER A 249 25.80 39.66 55.42
C SER A 249 24.69 38.62 55.66
N PRO A 250 23.62 38.96 56.40
CA PRO A 250 22.51 38.05 56.66
C PRO A 250 21.62 37.80 55.42
N ASP A 251 21.75 38.61 54.37
CA ASP A 251 20.79 38.60 53.25
C ASP A 251 21.11 37.54 52.18
N PHE A 252 22.38 37.39 51.76
CA PHE A 252 22.84 36.30 50.88
C PHE A 252 24.37 36.24 50.82
N ASN A 253 24.91 35.04 50.61
CA ASN A 253 26.34 34.80 50.36
C ASN A 253 26.46 33.82 49.19
N THR A 254 27.46 34.01 48.34
CA THR A 254 27.72 33.16 47.16
C THR A 254 29.11 32.57 47.27
N SER A 255 29.27 31.31 46.86
CA SER A 255 30.59 30.69 46.75
C SER A 255 31.29 31.19 45.49
N ASP A 256 32.60 30.95 45.41
CA ASP A 256 33.30 31.08 44.14
C ASP A 256 32.75 30.07 43.11
N PRO A 257 32.80 30.39 41.81
CA PRO A 257 32.39 29.47 40.75
C PRO A 257 33.19 28.17 40.79
N PHE A 258 32.54 27.05 40.53
CA PHE A 258 33.21 25.75 40.52
C PHE A 258 32.65 24.82 39.44
N SER A 259 33.43 23.80 39.08
CA SER A 259 33.02 22.80 38.08
C SER A 259 32.75 21.46 38.75
N SER A 260 31.58 20.87 38.49
CA SER A 260 31.22 19.53 38.96
C SER A 260 30.28 18.84 37.98
N GLY A 261 30.48 17.53 37.77
CA GLY A 261 29.68 16.73 36.83
C GLY A 261 29.73 17.23 35.38
N GLY A 262 30.87 17.80 34.95
CA GLY A 262 31.03 18.35 33.60
C GLY A 262 30.26 19.65 33.34
N ARG A 263 29.78 20.33 34.39
CA ARG A 263 29.08 21.64 34.32
C ARG A 263 29.77 22.65 35.23
N ASN A 264 29.61 23.94 34.90
CA ASN A 264 30.06 25.06 35.72
C ASN A 264 28.89 25.61 36.53
N TRP A 265 29.09 25.81 37.83
CA TRP A 265 28.13 26.26 38.84
C TRP A 265 28.55 27.61 39.40
#